data_AF-A0A7W5D4T4-F1
#
_entry.id   AF-A0A7W5D4T4-F1
#
_cell.length_a   1.000
_cell.length_b   1.000
_cell.length_c   1.000
_cell.angle_alpha   90.00
_cell.angle_beta   90.00
_cell.angle_gamma   90.00
#
_symmetry.space_group_name_H-M   'P 1'
#
loop_
_entity.id
_entity.type
_entity.pdbx_description
1 polymer ?
#
loop_
_entity_poly.entity_id
_entity_poly.type
_entity_poly.pdbx_seq_one_letter_code
_entity_poly.pdbx_strand_id
1 'polypeptide(L)'
;MAQQIEPDTNWFFAGIPPSAGNGLLEKKAFDVASYGRQLGWITEVLLAAKGSDVVAPGKADVSLQKLEAAYVEIEAVKKESRAELADAAIAALDKLREADPAAHEMLILSIQARLQAAAPLLGHDNSPP
;
A
#
# COMPACT_ATOMS: atom_id res chain seq x y z
N MET A 1 -30.10 14.53 16.64
CA MET A 1 -29.27 13.40 16.17
C MET A 1 -28.57 13.86 14.91
N ALA A 2 -27.24 13.88 14.89
CA ALA A 2 -26.50 14.24 13.68
C ALA A 2 -26.63 13.11 12.65
N GLN A 3 -27.12 13.42 11.46
CA GLN A 3 -27.20 12.46 10.36
C GLN A 3 -25.77 12.18 9.87
N GLN A 4 -25.41 10.91 9.74
CA GLN A 4 -24.12 10.53 9.16
C GLN A 4 -24.21 10.75 7.65
N ILE A 5 -23.57 11.83 7.17
CA ILE A 5 -23.59 12.26 5.76
C ILE A 5 -22.40 11.67 4.99
N GLU A 6 -21.43 11.06 5.67
CA GLU A 6 -20.28 10.44 5.01
C GLU A 6 -20.71 9.16 4.26
N PRO A 7 -20.47 9.08 2.94
CA PRO A 7 -20.79 7.90 2.17
C PRO A 7 -19.95 6.71 2.66
N ASP A 8 -20.59 5.55 2.85
CA ASP A 8 -19.86 4.31 3.10
C ASP A 8 -19.02 3.97 1.86
N THR A 9 -17.70 4.01 1.99
CA THR A 9 -16.75 3.71 0.91
C THR A 9 -16.22 2.27 0.97
N ASN A 10 -16.67 1.45 1.92
CA ASN A 10 -16.18 0.07 2.06
C ASN A 10 -16.39 -0.76 0.79
N TRP A 11 -17.51 -0.56 0.09
CA TRP A 11 -17.81 -1.26 -1.17
C TRP A 11 -16.78 -0.96 -2.27
N PHE A 12 -16.23 0.27 -2.29
CA PHE A 12 -15.24 0.69 -3.29
C PHE A 12 -13.92 -0.06 -3.09
N PHE A 13 -13.44 -0.14 -1.84
CA PHE A 13 -12.19 -0.82 -1.52
C PHE A 13 -12.31 -2.35 -1.59
N ALA A 14 -13.47 -2.91 -1.21
CA ALA A 14 -13.74 -4.34 -1.32
C ALA A 14 -13.80 -4.82 -2.78
N GLY A 15 -14.10 -3.91 -3.72
CA GLY A 15 -14.12 -4.20 -5.15
C GLY A 15 -12.75 -4.22 -5.83
N ILE A 16 -11.67 -3.88 -5.13
CA ILE A 16 -10.31 -3.86 -5.70
C ILE A 16 -9.82 -5.32 -5.82
N PRO A 17 -9.64 -5.86 -7.05
CA PRO A 17 -9.15 -7.21 -7.20
C PRO A 17 -7.69 -7.30 -6.74
N PRO A 18 -7.24 -8.43 -6.14
CA PRO A 18 -5.86 -8.59 -5.68
C PRO A 18 -4.80 -8.35 -6.75
N SER A 19 -5.14 -8.55 -8.03
CA SER A 19 -4.26 -8.27 -9.17
C SER A 19 -4.09 -6.78 -9.48
N ALA A 20 -5.00 -5.91 -9.01
CA ALA A 20 -4.94 -4.45 -9.19
C ALA A 20 -4.42 -3.73 -7.94
N GLY A 21 -4.43 -4.38 -6.77
CA GLY A 21 -3.92 -3.81 -5.53
C GLY A 21 -4.46 -4.51 -4.28
N ASN A 22 -4.18 -3.93 -3.12
CA ASN A 22 -4.71 -4.40 -1.84
C ASN A 22 -5.73 -3.39 -1.31
N GLY A 23 -7.03 -3.74 -1.38
CA GLY A 23 -8.11 -2.84 -0.99
C GLY A 23 -8.07 -2.37 0.47
N LEU A 24 -7.58 -3.21 1.39
CA LEU A 24 -7.42 -2.80 2.80
C LEU A 24 -6.32 -1.75 2.96
N LEU A 25 -5.21 -1.93 2.25
CA LEU A 25 -4.12 -0.95 2.24
C LEU A 25 -4.56 0.37 1.59
N GLU A 26 -5.26 0.30 0.46
CA GLU A 26 -5.79 1.49 -0.22
C GLU A 26 -6.78 2.25 0.66
N LYS A 27 -7.61 1.54 1.43
CA LYS A 27 -8.49 2.16 2.42
C LYS A 27 -7.70 2.88 3.51
N LYS A 28 -6.70 2.23 4.12
CA LYS A 28 -5.87 2.85 5.16
C LYS A 28 -5.16 4.11 4.61
N ALA A 29 -4.69 4.08 3.36
CA ALA A 29 -4.08 5.25 2.71
C ALA A 29 -5.10 6.36 2.40
N PHE A 30 -6.32 6.01 2.01
CA PHE A 30 -7.41 6.95 1.78
C PHE A 30 -7.84 7.68 3.07
N ASP A 31 -7.82 6.99 4.21
CA ASP A 31 -8.18 7.57 5.51
C ASP A 31 -7.20 8.68 5.93
N VAL A 32 -5.91 8.56 5.58
CA VAL A 32 -4.91 9.63 5.75
C VAL A 32 -5.30 10.87 4.93
N ALA A 33 -5.45 10.68 3.61
CA ALA A 33 -5.85 11.73 2.69
C ALA A 33 -6.74 11.15 1.60
N SER A 34 -7.98 11.61 1.50
CA SER A 34 -8.87 11.16 0.43
C SER A 34 -8.33 11.60 -0.94
N TYR A 35 -8.58 10.84 -2.00
CA TYR A 35 -8.06 11.16 -3.34
C TYR A 35 -8.45 12.57 -3.80
N GLY A 36 -9.66 13.05 -3.46
CA GLY A 36 -10.08 14.42 -3.75
C GLY A 36 -9.21 15.48 -3.06
N ARG A 37 -8.79 15.24 -1.81
CA ARG A 37 -7.86 16.12 -1.08
C ARG A 37 -6.48 16.10 -1.72
N GLN A 38 -5.96 14.91 -2.02
CA GLN A 38 -4.65 14.75 -2.66
C GLN A 38 -4.60 15.48 -4.01
N LEU A 39 -5.59 15.24 -4.88
CA LEU A 39 -5.71 15.90 -6.18
C LEU A 39 -5.86 17.42 -6.05
N GLY A 40 -6.65 17.87 -5.06
CA GLY A 40 -6.80 19.30 -4.75
C GLY A 40 -5.47 19.97 -4.41
N TRP A 41 -4.68 19.38 -3.51
CA TRP A 41 -3.37 19.92 -3.14
C TRP A 41 -2.40 19.91 -4.31
N ILE A 42 -2.35 18.83 -5.10
CA ILE A 42 -1.52 18.74 -6.30
C ILE A 42 -1.88 19.85 -7.29
N THR A 43 -3.18 20.08 -7.50
CA THR A 43 -3.67 21.11 -8.42
C THR A 43 -3.27 22.51 -7.95
N GLU A 44 -3.42 22.81 -6.66
CA GLU A 44 -3.02 24.10 -6.08
C GLU A 44 -1.51 24.35 -6.25
N VAL A 45 -0.66 23.34 -6.01
CA VAL A 45 0.79 23.44 -6.20
C VAL A 45 1.16 23.67 -7.67
N LEU A 46 0.56 22.89 -8.59
CA LEU A 46 0.86 23.00 -10.01
C LEU A 46 0.41 24.34 -10.62
N LEU A 47 -0.76 24.85 -10.21
CA LEU A 47 -1.25 26.15 -10.68
C LEU A 47 -0.36 27.29 -10.20
N ALA A 48 0.05 27.28 -8.94
CA ALA A 48 0.96 28.29 -8.40
C ALA A 48 2.35 28.23 -9.07
N ALA A 49 2.87 27.02 -9.34
CA ALA A 49 4.14 26.85 -10.06
C ALA A 49 4.12 27.42 -11.48
N LYS A 50 2.94 27.51 -12.11
CA LYS A 50 2.74 28.18 -13.40
C LYS A 50 2.49 29.70 -13.29
N GLY A 51 2.52 30.26 -12.09
CA GLY A 51 2.23 31.67 -11.85
C GLY A 51 0.75 32.03 -11.99
N SER A 52 -0.16 31.07 -11.73
CA SER A 52 -1.60 31.34 -11.77
C SER A 52 -2.06 32.11 -10.53
N ASP A 53 -2.77 33.22 -10.74
CA ASP A 53 -3.38 34.02 -9.66
C ASP A 53 -4.66 33.40 -9.07
N VAL A 54 -5.11 32.26 -9.60
CA VAL A 54 -6.29 31.52 -9.08
C VAL A 54 -6.02 30.96 -7.69
N VAL A 55 -4.76 30.68 -7.36
CA VAL A 55 -4.35 30.15 -6.06
C VAL A 55 -3.94 31.32 -5.17
N ALA A 56 -4.60 31.45 -4.01
CA ALA A 56 -4.28 32.51 -3.06
C ALA A 56 -2.80 32.45 -2.62
N PRO A 57 -2.15 33.61 -2.35
CA PRO A 57 -0.79 33.65 -1.85
C PRO A 57 -0.58 32.76 -0.62
N GLY A 58 0.50 31.98 -0.58
CA GLY A 58 0.82 31.05 0.51
C GLY A 58 -0.03 29.77 0.57
N LYS A 59 -1.12 29.67 -0.22
CA LYS A 59 -1.95 28.46 -0.27
C LYS A 59 -1.18 27.27 -0.84
N ALA A 60 -0.36 27.50 -1.86
CA ALA A 60 0.46 26.46 -2.48
C ALA A 60 1.46 25.84 -1.49
N ASP A 61 2.10 26.67 -0.65
CA ASP A 61 3.05 26.19 0.36
C ASP A 61 2.35 25.32 1.42
N VAL A 62 1.16 25.74 1.87
CA VAL A 62 0.32 24.97 2.79
C VAL A 62 -0.09 23.63 2.16
N SER A 63 -0.41 23.62 0.86
CA SER A 63 -0.81 22.40 0.16
C SER A 63 0.37 21.46 -0.11
N LEU A 64 1.55 22.01 -0.36
CA LEU A 64 2.79 21.22 -0.43
C LEU A 64 3.10 20.57 0.92
N GLN A 65 3.03 21.31 2.03
CA GLN A 65 3.24 20.73 3.37
C GLN A 65 2.25 19.60 3.68
N LYS A 66 0.99 19.73 3.25
CA LYS A 66 -0.02 18.67 3.40
C LYS A 66 0.31 17.44 2.56
N LEU A 67 0.80 17.63 1.33
CA LEU A 67 1.24 16.52 0.48
C LEU A 67 2.43 15.78 1.08
N GLU A 68 3.43 16.50 1.58
CA GLU A 68 4.60 15.91 2.24
C GLU A 68 4.20 15.13 3.49
N ALA A 69 3.34 15.69 4.34
CA ALA A 69 2.83 15.01 5.52
C ALA A 69 2.04 13.74 5.16
N ALA A 70 1.10 13.84 4.21
CA ALA A 70 0.32 12.70 3.75
C ALA A 70 1.20 11.60 3.14
N TYR A 71 2.23 11.97 2.38
CA TYR A 71 3.18 11.03 1.80
C TYR A 71 3.91 10.22 2.89
N VAL A 72 4.46 10.90 3.90
CA VAL A 72 5.16 10.24 5.02
C VAL A 72 4.24 9.27 5.76
N GLU A 73 3.02 9.69 6.04
CA GLU A 73 2.04 8.89 6.77
C GLU A 73 1.56 7.67 5.95
N ILE A 74 1.31 7.84 4.66
CA ILE A 74 0.95 6.73 3.75
C ILE A 74 2.10 5.72 3.65
N GLU A 75 3.35 6.16 3.59
CA GLU A 75 4.50 5.24 3.58
C GLU A 75 4.65 4.48 4.90
N ALA A 76 4.34 5.12 6.03
CA ALA A 76 4.29 4.45 7.32
C ALA A 76 3.19 3.37 7.36
N VAL A 77 1.98 3.69 6.89
CA VAL A 77 0.85 2.74 6.77
C VAL A 77 1.22 1.54 5.90
N LYS A 78 1.89 1.76 4.76
CA LYS A 78 2.36 0.68 3.88
C LYS A 78 3.38 -0.21 4.59
N LYS A 79 4.29 0.37 5.35
CA LYS A 79 5.30 -0.38 6.10
C LYS A 79 4.66 -1.23 7.20
N GLU A 80 3.76 -0.64 7.97
CA GLU A 80 2.99 -1.33 9.01
C GLU A 80 2.17 -2.47 8.42
N SER A 81 1.42 -2.22 7.35
CA SER A 81 0.61 -3.26 6.69
C SER A 81 1.44 -4.43 6.15
N ARG A 82 2.68 -4.19 5.68
CA ARG A 82 3.61 -5.27 5.29
C ARG A 82 4.06 -6.10 6.50
N ALA A 83 4.33 -5.46 7.64
CA ALA A 83 4.70 -6.14 8.87
C ALA A 83 3.51 -6.97 9.41
N GLU A 84 2.32 -6.39 9.48
CA GLU A 84 1.09 -7.09 9.86
C GLU A 84 0.83 -8.33 8.99
N LEU A 85 1.06 -8.25 7.67
CA LEU A 85 0.88 -9.38 6.77
C LEU A 85 1.87 -10.52 7.08
N ALA A 86 3.13 -10.18 7.36
CA ALA A 86 4.15 -11.16 7.73
C ALA A 86 3.80 -11.83 9.07
N ASP A 87 3.41 -11.05 10.07
CA ASP A 87 3.01 -11.56 11.39
C ASP A 87 1.77 -12.45 11.28
N ALA A 88 0.78 -12.06 10.47
CA ALA A 88 -0.41 -12.87 10.21
C ALA A 88 -0.07 -14.20 9.52
N ALA A 89 0.87 -14.19 8.57
CA ALA A 89 1.35 -15.41 7.91
C ALA A 89 2.07 -16.34 8.89
N ILE A 90 2.94 -15.80 9.76
CA ILE A 90 3.62 -16.57 10.81
C ILE A 90 2.60 -17.20 11.76
N ALA A 91 1.65 -16.40 12.25
CA ALA A 91 0.61 -16.91 13.16
C ALA A 91 -0.27 -17.98 12.50
N ALA A 92 -0.56 -17.87 11.20
CA ALA A 92 -1.28 -18.89 10.45
C ALA A 92 -0.47 -20.19 10.30
N LEU A 93 0.84 -20.09 10.07
CA LEU A 93 1.75 -21.24 10.02
C LEU A 93 1.85 -21.93 11.38
N ASP A 94 1.98 -21.18 12.47
CA ASP A 94 2.01 -21.74 13.83
C ASP A 94 0.71 -22.51 14.15
N LYS A 95 -0.45 -21.93 13.81
CA LYS A 95 -1.74 -22.61 13.95
C LYS A 95 -1.82 -23.89 13.11
N LEU A 96 -1.31 -23.86 11.88
CA LEU A 96 -1.29 -25.05 11.02
C LEU A 96 -0.38 -26.13 11.62
N ARG A 97 0.78 -25.76 12.16
CA ARG A 97 1.70 -26.69 12.81
C ARG A 97 1.04 -27.39 14.01
N GLU A 98 0.27 -26.66 14.81
CA GLU A 98 -0.43 -27.23 15.97
C GLU A 98 -1.61 -28.13 15.56
N ALA A 99 -2.38 -27.72 14.55
CA ALA A 99 -3.57 -28.44 14.12
C ALA A 99 -3.26 -29.67 13.25
N ASP A 100 -2.29 -29.55 12.36
CA ASP A 100 -1.89 -30.60 11.40
C ASP A 100 -0.39 -30.46 11.04
N PRO A 101 0.50 -31.11 11.80
CA PRO A 101 1.94 -31.08 11.55
C PRO A 101 2.34 -31.57 10.16
N ALA A 102 1.62 -32.55 9.61
CA ALA A 102 1.92 -33.12 8.30
C ALA A 102 1.55 -32.13 7.17
N ALA A 103 0.40 -31.48 7.27
CA ALA A 103 0.02 -30.42 6.32
C ALA A 103 0.97 -29.22 6.39
N HIS A 104 1.43 -28.86 7.59
CA HIS A 104 2.45 -27.83 7.76
C HIS A 104 3.75 -28.20 7.04
N GLU A 105 4.28 -29.41 7.23
CA GLU A 105 5.49 -29.88 6.57
C GLU A 105 5.36 -29.87 5.04
N MET A 106 4.24 -30.37 4.53
CA MET A 106 3.93 -30.34 3.10
C MET A 106 3.88 -28.91 2.53
N LEU A 107 3.29 -27.96 3.27
CA LEU A 107 3.26 -26.56 2.87
C LEU A 107 4.67 -25.98 2.79
N ILE A 108 5.52 -26.21 3.79
CA ILE A 108 6.91 -25.72 3.81
C ILE A 108 7.70 -26.30 2.63
N LEU A 109 7.61 -27.61 2.38
CA LEU A 109 8.25 -28.25 1.22
C LEU A 109 7.78 -27.63 -0.11
N SER A 110 6.47 -27.36 -0.24
CA SER A 110 5.92 -26.74 -1.45
C SER A 110 6.45 -25.31 -1.69
N ILE A 111 6.66 -24.54 -0.62
CA ILE A 111 7.22 -23.18 -0.69
C ILE A 111 8.69 -23.24 -1.07
N GLN A 112 9.47 -24.13 -0.46
CA GLN A 112 10.88 -24.34 -0.81
C GLN A 112 11.07 -24.73 -2.27
N ALA A 113 10.27 -25.65 -2.80
CA ALA A 113 10.30 -26.04 -4.20
C ALA A 113 9.99 -24.86 -5.14
N ARG A 114 8.99 -24.03 -4.81
CA ARG A 114 8.66 -22.82 -5.59
C ARG A 114 9.79 -21.80 -5.59
N LEU A 115 10.47 -21.60 -4.45
CA LEU A 115 11.61 -20.70 -4.34
C LEU A 115 12.81 -21.18 -5.18
N GLN A 116 13.09 -22.49 -5.17
CA GLN A 116 14.13 -23.09 -6.00
C GLN A 116 13.83 -22.96 -7.50
N ALA A 117 12.57 -23.16 -7.90
CA ALA A 117 12.14 -23.01 -9.29
C ALA A 117 12.20 -21.56 -9.81
N ALA A 118 12.12 -20.56 -8.93
CA ALA A 118 12.22 -19.15 -9.27
C ALA A 118 13.68 -18.64 -9.39
N ALA A 119 14.69 -19.46 -9.06
CA ALA A 119 16.09 -19.04 -8.97
C ALA A 119 16.91 -18.96 -10.28
N PRO A 120 16.56 -19.50 -11.47
CA PRO A 120 17.50 -19.51 -12.59
C PRO A 120 17.30 -18.31 -13.53
N LEU A 121 17.84 -17.13 -13.20
CA LEU A 121 18.16 -16.04 -14.16
C LEU A 121 19.25 -15.05 -13.64
N LEU A 122 20.18 -15.48 -12.78
CA LEU A 122 21.33 -14.66 -12.36
C LEU A 122 22.68 -15.38 -12.51
N GLY A 123 22.81 -16.22 -13.51
CA GLY A 123 24.09 -16.83 -13.82
C GLY A 123 24.13 -17.28 -15.27
N HIS A 124 24.44 -16.36 -16.19
CA HIS A 124 25.36 -16.66 -17.28
C HIS A 124 25.88 -15.37 -17.90
N ASP A 125 27.20 -15.35 -18.02
CA ASP A 125 28.02 -14.63 -18.99
C ASP A 125 28.58 -13.24 -18.62
N ASN A 126 29.82 -13.27 -18.14
CA ASN A 126 30.84 -12.24 -18.38
C ASN A 126 32.22 -12.87 -18.14
N SER A 127 32.68 -13.68 -19.10
CA SER A 127 34.13 -13.92 -19.26
C SER A 127 34.70 -12.79 -20.12
N PRO A 128 35.73 -12.07 -19.66
CA PRO A 128 36.33 -11.00 -20.45
C PRO A 128 37.34 -11.56 -21.46
N PRO A 129 37.49 -10.94 -22.65
CA PRO A 129 38.76 -10.95 -23.37
C PRO A 129 39.78 -10.00 -22.72
#